data_AF-A0ABD0AIV7-F1
#
_entry.id   AF-A0ABD0AIV7-F1
#
_cell.length_a   1.000
_cell.length_b   1.000
_cell.length_c   1.000
_cell.angle_alpha   90.00
_cell.angle_beta   90.00
_cell.angle_gamma   90.00
#
_symmetry.space_group_name_H-M   'P 1'
#
loop_
_entity.id
_entity.type
_entity.pdbx_description
1 polymer ?
#
loop_
_entity_poly.entity_id
_entity_poly.type
_entity_poly.pdbx_seq_one_letter_code
_entity_poly.pdbx_strand_id
1 'polypeptide(L)'
;MGFPDCGNSLAGLAGAVAEVFLQQNLINKDICSPMGTEVEADVLNWLRELIGYAVNNKLTDVSQLGGAVTTGGVMSNTYALMAAARKYPDKKIVILPNNIGQVMRQNG
;
A
#
# COMPACT_ATOMS: atom_id res chain seq x y z
N MET A 1 18.81 3.47 -19.33
CA MET A 1 17.70 2.85 -18.58
C MET A 1 17.28 3.83 -17.49
N GLY A 2 16.24 4.62 -17.73
CA GLY A 2 15.98 5.87 -16.99
C GLY A 2 14.97 5.79 -15.84
N PHE A 3 14.15 4.74 -15.78
CA PHE A 3 13.13 4.56 -14.75
C PHE A 3 13.03 3.08 -14.32
N PRO A 4 12.79 2.79 -13.02
CA PRO A 4 12.71 1.43 -12.49
C PRO A 4 11.43 0.66 -12.86
N ASP A 5 10.67 1.10 -13.87
CA ASP A 5 9.38 0.51 -14.29
C ASP A 5 9.52 -0.57 -15.39
N CYS A 6 10.76 -0.90 -15.77
CA CYS A 6 11.01 -1.86 -16.84
C CYS A 6 11.03 -3.31 -16.32
N GLY A 7 9.84 -3.86 -16.03
CA GLY A 7 9.72 -5.21 -15.51
C GLY A 7 8.29 -5.74 -15.47
N ASN A 8 7.52 -5.58 -16.55
CA ASN A 8 6.17 -6.13 -16.58
C ASN A 8 6.21 -7.65 -16.78
N SER A 9 5.32 -8.37 -16.09
CA SER A 9 5.17 -9.82 -16.22
C SER A 9 3.97 -10.17 -17.08
N LEU A 10 3.98 -11.35 -17.72
CA LEU A 10 2.83 -11.83 -18.49
C LEU A 10 1.56 -11.92 -17.63
N ALA A 11 1.71 -12.35 -16.37
CA ALA A 11 0.62 -12.39 -15.40
C ALA A 11 0.07 -10.99 -15.09
N GLY A 12 0.95 -9.99 -14.92
CA GLY A 12 0.55 -8.60 -14.70
C GLY A 12 -0.22 -8.02 -15.89
N LEU A 13 0.22 -8.30 -17.12
CA LEU A 13 -0.49 -7.87 -18.33
C LEU A 13 -1.85 -8.54 -18.46
N ALA A 14 -1.94 -9.86 -18.23
CA ALA A 14 -3.20 -10.59 -18.29
C ALA A 14 -4.20 -10.10 -17.22
N GLY A 15 -3.71 -9.80 -16.02
CA GLY A 15 -4.49 -9.19 -14.94
C GLY A 15 -5.04 -7.81 -15.33
N ALA A 16 -4.20 -6.94 -15.92
CA ALA A 16 -4.63 -5.62 -16.38
C ALA A 16 -5.70 -5.70 -17.49
N VAL A 17 -5.60 -6.66 -18.41
CA VAL A 17 -6.66 -6.87 -19.42
C VAL A 17 -7.95 -7.34 -18.74
N ALA A 18 -7.89 -8.28 -17.80
CA ALA A 18 -9.06 -8.77 -17.07
C ALA A 18 -9.71 -7.64 -16.25
N GLU A 19 -8.92 -6.79 -15.61
CA GLU A 19 -9.38 -5.62 -14.85
C GLU A 19 -10.27 -4.70 -15.71
N VAL A 20 -9.83 -4.37 -16.92
CA VAL A 20 -10.57 -3.48 -17.84
C VAL A 20 -11.92 -4.07 -18.26
N PHE A 21 -12.05 -5.39 -18.34
CA PHE A 21 -13.32 -6.05 -18.66
C PHE A 21 -14.22 -6.23 -17.44
N LEU A 22 -13.65 -6.47 -16.26
CA LEU A 22 -14.39 -6.67 -15.02
C LEU A 22 -14.91 -5.36 -14.43
N GLN A 23 -14.19 -4.25 -14.64
CA GLN A 23 -14.55 -2.89 -14.20
C GLN A 23 -15.05 -2.84 -12.75
N GLN A 24 -14.39 -3.58 -11.87
CA GLN A 24 -14.74 -3.65 -10.46
C GLN A 24 -14.21 -2.41 -9.73
N ASN A 25 -15.08 -1.70 -9.03
CA ASN A 25 -14.69 -0.53 -8.23
C ASN A 25 -14.51 -0.95 -6.76
N LEU A 26 -13.27 -0.86 -6.26
CA LEU A 26 -12.86 -1.29 -4.92
C LEU A 26 -13.36 -0.41 -3.77
N ILE A 27 -14.23 0.57 -4.04
CA ILE A 27 -14.85 1.41 -3.01
C ILE A 27 -15.77 0.62 -2.07
N ASN A 28 -16.43 -0.42 -2.57
CA ASN A 28 -17.36 -1.23 -1.80
C ASN A 28 -17.42 -2.67 -2.28
N LYS A 29 -17.09 -3.60 -1.37
CA LYS A 29 -17.12 -5.04 -1.61
C LYS A 29 -18.50 -5.51 -2.08
N ASP A 30 -19.55 -5.16 -1.35
CA ASP A 30 -20.87 -5.81 -1.51
C ASP A 30 -21.60 -5.43 -2.80
N ILE A 31 -21.27 -4.26 -3.38
CA ILE A 31 -22.00 -3.72 -4.53
C ILE A 31 -21.14 -3.74 -5.80
N CYS A 32 -19.83 -3.45 -5.69
CA CYS A 32 -19.04 -3.06 -6.85
C CYS A 32 -17.82 -3.95 -7.13
N SER A 33 -17.33 -4.72 -6.15
CA SER A 33 -16.04 -5.41 -6.26
C SER A 33 -15.87 -6.59 -5.30
N PRO A 34 -16.82 -7.54 -5.24
CA PRO A 34 -16.76 -8.62 -4.25
C PRO A 34 -15.50 -9.49 -4.40
N MET A 35 -15.00 -9.70 -5.62
CA MET A 35 -13.77 -10.46 -5.86
C MET A 35 -12.52 -9.57 -5.83
N GLY A 36 -12.58 -8.36 -6.39
CA GLY A 36 -11.45 -7.44 -6.40
C GLY A 36 -10.94 -7.07 -5.01
N THR A 37 -11.86 -6.82 -4.06
CA THR A 37 -11.50 -6.51 -2.67
C THR A 37 -10.85 -7.71 -1.95
N GLU A 38 -11.29 -8.94 -2.21
CA GLU A 38 -10.69 -10.14 -1.60
C GLU A 38 -9.30 -10.41 -2.16
N VAL A 39 -9.11 -10.24 -3.48
CA VAL A 39 -7.78 -10.36 -4.11
C VAL A 39 -6.81 -9.30 -3.56
N GLU A 40 -7.27 -8.06 -3.38
CA GLU A 40 -6.45 -7.02 -2.75
C GLU A 40 -6.04 -7.41 -1.32
N ALA A 41 -6.99 -7.92 -0.54
CA ALA A 41 -6.77 -8.36 0.82
C ALA A 41 -5.71 -9.48 0.92
N ASP A 42 -5.81 -10.48 0.05
CA ASP A 42 -4.86 -11.60 -0.01
C ASP A 42 -3.45 -11.14 -0.40
N VAL A 43 -3.34 -10.27 -1.41
CA VAL A 43 -2.06 -9.72 -1.85
C VAL A 43 -1.41 -8.89 -0.73
N LEU A 44 -2.19 -8.09 0.00
CA LEU A 44 -1.67 -7.31 1.13
C LEU A 44 -1.19 -8.21 2.27
N ASN A 45 -1.95 -9.24 2.65
CA ASN A 45 -1.51 -10.21 3.65
C ASN A 45 -0.22 -10.92 3.21
N TRP A 46 -0.14 -11.34 1.93
CA TRP A 46 1.07 -11.97 1.42
C TRP A 46 2.29 -11.05 1.48
N LEU A 47 2.15 -9.78 1.04
CA LEU A 47 3.24 -8.80 1.14
C LEU A 47 3.66 -8.51 2.58
N ARG A 48 2.69 -8.45 3.51
CA ARG A 48 2.94 -8.26 4.95
C ARG A 48 3.69 -9.46 5.56
N GLU A 49 3.33 -10.67 5.19
CA GLU A 49 4.02 -11.89 5.61
C GLU A 49 5.46 -11.91 5.10
N LEU A 50 5.68 -11.56 3.82
CA LEU A 50 7.01 -11.51 3.20
C LEU A 50 7.99 -10.56 3.92
N ILE A 51 7.49 -9.45 4.45
CA ILE A 51 8.31 -8.48 5.20
C ILE A 51 8.31 -8.76 6.72
N GLY A 52 7.69 -9.85 7.17
CA GLY A 52 7.77 -10.35 8.55
C GLY A 52 6.69 -9.85 9.51
N TYR A 53 5.57 -9.27 9.04
CA TYR A 53 4.44 -8.96 9.91
C TYR A 53 3.61 -10.19 10.23
N ALA A 54 3.06 -10.24 11.44
CA ALA A 54 2.01 -11.19 11.78
C ALA A 54 0.74 -10.85 10.97
N VAL A 55 0.24 -11.85 10.24
CA VAL A 55 -0.98 -11.74 9.43
C VAL A 55 -2.03 -12.72 9.95
N ASN A 56 -3.30 -12.32 9.86
CA ASN A 56 -4.42 -13.19 10.17
C ASN A 56 -5.11 -13.57 8.85
N ASN A 57 -5.06 -14.85 8.51
CA ASN A 57 -5.60 -15.35 7.24
C ASN A 57 -7.13 -15.37 7.19
N LYS A 58 -7.81 -15.08 8.31
CA LYS A 58 -9.26 -14.91 8.35
C LYS A 58 -9.58 -13.47 8.68
N LEU A 59 -9.76 -12.67 7.63
CA LEU A 59 -10.20 -11.29 7.74
C LEU A 59 -11.71 -11.25 7.95
N THR A 60 -12.14 -10.76 9.10
CA THR A 60 -13.55 -10.54 9.42
C THR A 60 -13.95 -9.07 9.29
N ASP A 61 -12.97 -8.16 9.31
CA ASP A 61 -13.17 -6.72 9.29
C ASP A 61 -12.02 -5.99 8.58
N VAL A 62 -12.32 -4.85 7.94
CA VAL A 62 -11.35 -4.04 7.18
C VAL A 62 -10.22 -3.50 8.06
N SER A 63 -10.45 -3.29 9.36
CA SER A 63 -9.42 -2.84 10.30
C SER A 63 -8.27 -3.84 10.45
N GLN A 64 -8.48 -5.11 10.11
CA GLN A 64 -7.46 -6.16 10.20
C GLN A 64 -6.52 -6.18 8.99
N LEU A 65 -6.92 -5.58 7.86
CA LEU A 65 -6.13 -5.54 6.63
C LEU A 65 -4.82 -4.74 6.78
N GLY A 66 -4.89 -3.65 7.57
CA GLY A 66 -3.73 -2.83 7.93
C GLY A 66 -3.05 -2.12 6.76
N GLY A 67 -3.69 -2.03 5.59
CA GLY A 67 -3.16 -1.40 4.39
C GLY A 67 -4.19 -1.29 3.26
N ALA A 68 -3.80 -0.66 2.16
CA ALA A 68 -4.56 -0.56 0.91
C ALA A 68 -3.59 -0.36 -0.26
N VAL A 69 -3.95 -0.80 -1.45
CA VAL A 69 -3.20 -0.53 -2.68
C VAL A 69 -3.49 0.91 -3.11
N THR A 70 -2.42 1.67 -3.36
CA THR A 70 -2.51 3.10 -3.71
C THR A 70 -1.87 3.36 -5.07
N THR A 71 -2.25 4.44 -5.74
CA THR A 71 -1.67 4.81 -7.02
C THR A 71 -0.25 5.39 -6.83
N GLY A 72 0.73 4.49 -6.82
CA GLY A 72 2.16 4.80 -6.74
C GLY A 72 2.68 5.14 -5.33
N GLY A 73 4.00 5.12 -5.19
CA GLY A 73 4.66 5.26 -3.88
C GLY A 73 4.54 6.63 -3.23
N VAL A 74 4.34 7.69 -4.00
CA VAL A 74 4.09 9.04 -3.44
C VAL A 74 2.79 9.05 -2.64
N MET A 75 1.73 8.45 -3.20
CA MET A 75 0.45 8.33 -2.51
C MET A 75 0.56 7.43 -1.27
N SER A 76 1.26 6.29 -1.36
CA SER A 76 1.52 5.42 -0.20
C SER A 76 2.20 6.19 0.93
N ASN A 77 3.22 6.99 0.62
CA ASN A 77 3.95 7.79 1.61
C ASN A 77 3.06 8.87 2.24
N THR A 78 2.20 9.52 1.44
CA THR A 78 1.23 10.50 1.94
C THR A 78 0.25 9.85 2.92
N TYR A 79 -0.32 8.69 2.59
CA TYR A 79 -1.20 7.96 3.51
C TYR A 79 -0.47 7.53 4.79
N ALA A 80 0.77 7.06 4.69
CA ALA A 80 1.58 6.71 5.86
C ALA A 80 1.82 7.92 6.78
N LEU A 81 2.13 9.10 6.22
CA LEU A 81 2.27 10.35 6.97
C LEU A 81 0.95 10.76 7.64
N MET A 82 -0.17 10.69 6.92
CA MET A 82 -1.49 11.01 7.47
C MET A 82 -1.87 10.05 8.62
N ALA A 83 -1.65 8.76 8.45
CA ALA A 83 -1.90 7.76 9.48
C ALA A 83 -1.02 8.00 10.72
N ALA A 84 0.26 8.32 10.50
CA ALA A 84 1.19 8.62 11.58
C ALA A 84 0.80 9.91 12.31
N ALA A 85 0.41 10.97 11.60
CA ALA A 85 -0.01 12.24 12.18
C ALA A 85 -1.27 12.08 13.03
N ARG A 86 -2.22 11.24 12.59
CA ARG A 86 -3.42 10.90 13.38
C ARG A 86 -3.07 10.10 14.64
N LYS A 87 -2.07 9.22 14.56
CA LYS A 87 -1.63 8.39 15.70
C LYS A 87 -0.82 9.16 16.73
N TYR A 88 -0.06 10.17 16.30
CA TYR A 88 0.81 10.98 17.16
C TYR A 88 0.55 12.48 16.94
N PRO A 89 -0.56 13.03 17.46
CA PRO A 89 -0.96 14.41 17.20
C PRO A 89 0.06 15.45 17.68
N ASP A 90 0.80 15.15 18.75
CA ASP A 90 1.77 16.07 19.36
C ASP A 90 3.17 15.99 18.72
N LYS A 91 3.37 15.15 17.71
CA LYS A 91 4.68 14.94 17.08
C LYS A 91 4.67 15.45 15.64
N LYS A 92 5.69 16.22 15.29
CA LYS A 92 5.98 16.53 13.89
C LYS A 92 6.63 15.32 13.23
N ILE A 93 5.94 14.72 12.26
CA ILE A 93 6.40 13.51 11.57
C ILE A 93 6.92 13.91 10.20
N VAL A 94 8.15 13.49 9.89
CA VAL A 94 8.83 13.77 8.62
C VAL A 94 9.47 12.46 8.14
N ILE A 95 9.16 12.05 6.91
CA ILE A 95 9.90 10.96 6.25
C ILE A 95 11.17 11.56 5.69
N LEU A 96 12.30 11.28 6.33
CA LEU A 96 13.62 11.63 5.80
C LEU A 96 14.15 10.46 5.00
N PRO A 97 14.62 10.67 3.76
CA PRO A 97 15.43 9.65 3.10
C PRO A 97 16.70 9.43 3.93
N ASN A 98 17.13 8.17 4.01
CA ASN A 98 18.27 7.72 4.83
C ASN A 98 19.61 8.45 4.52
N ASN A 99 19.66 9.29 3.47
CA ASN A 99 20.84 10.03 3.02
C ASN A 99 20.80 11.56 3.19
N ILE A 100 19.77 12.15 3.83
CA ILE A 100 19.73 13.62 4.06
C ILE A 100 19.92 13.98 5.55
N GLY A 101 19.86 12.99 6.45
CA GLY A 101 19.84 13.19 7.90
C GLY A 101 21.19 13.27 8.63
N GLN A 102 22.33 12.97 8.00
CA GLN A 102 23.63 13.10 8.66
C GLN A 102 24.16 14.53 8.73
N VAL A 103 23.65 15.46 7.90
CA VAL A 103 24.18 16.83 7.82
C VAL A 103 23.43 17.82 8.72
N MET A 104 22.23 17.49 9.21
CA MET A 104 21.41 18.43 10.00
C MET A 104 21.42 18.20 11.52
N ARG A 105 22.25 17.28 12.03
CA ARG A 105 22.31 16.92 13.46
C ARG A 105 23.52 17.49 14.21
N GLN A 106 24.06 18.64 13.76
CA GLN A 106 25.21 19.30 14.41
C GLN A 106 24.97 20.71 14.95
N ASN A 107 23.76 21.27 14.91
CA ASN A 107 23.49 22.56 15.56
C ASN A 107 22.20 22.50 16.39
N GLY A 108 22.38 22.22 17.67
CA GLY A 108 21.37 22.23 18.73
C GLY A 108 22.04 21.99 20.07
#